data_AF-A0A1R1C564-F1
#
_entry.id   AF-A0A1R1C564-F1
#
_cell.length_a   1.000
_cell.length_b   1.000
_cell.length_c   1.000
_cell.angle_alpha   90.00
_cell.angle_beta   90.00
_cell.angle_gamma   90.00
#
_symmetry.space_group_name_H-M   'P 1'
#
loop_
_entity.id
_entity.type
_entity.pdbx_description
1 polymer ?
#
loop_
_entity_poly.entity_id
_entity_poly.type
_entity_poly.pdbx_seq_one_letter_code
_entity_poly.pdbx_strand_id
1 'polypeptide(L)' 'MNETLRYTFKYTVKSTGECSEMSVMADSKEDAEAIIPARIADIEFTEEDDIELGELLSISKKVGDNYVACEGCAS' A
#
# COMPACT_ATOMS: atom_id res chain seq x y z
N MET A 1 -9.34 -17.13 -14.85
CA MET A 1 -8.84 -16.89 -13.48
C MET A 1 -8.15 -15.55 -13.52
N ASN A 2 -8.66 -14.54 -12.82
CA ASN A 2 -7.91 -13.29 -12.67
C ASN A 2 -6.70 -13.60 -11.79
N GLU A 3 -5.52 -13.15 -12.23
CA GLU A 3 -4.30 -13.33 -11.47
C GLU A 3 -4.30 -12.28 -10.36
N THR A 4 -4.24 -12.70 -9.09
CA THR A 4 -4.13 -11.75 -7.98
C THR A 4 -2.75 -11.09 -8.03
N LEU A 5 -2.73 -9.77 -8.19
CA LEU A 5 -1.53 -8.95 -8.30
C LEU A 5 -1.37 -8.07 -7.05
N ARG A 6 -0.14 -7.63 -6.80
CA ARG A 6 0.18 -6.61 -5.80
C ARG A 6 0.06 -5.24 -6.44
N TYR A 7 -0.82 -4.41 -5.91
CA TYR A 7 -0.99 -3.01 -6.30
C TYR A 7 -0.42 -2.11 -5.21
N THR A 8 0.52 -1.25 -5.58
CA THR A 8 1.13 -0.28 -4.66
C THR A 8 0.63 1.11 -5.00
N PHE A 9 0.01 1.78 -4.04
CA PHE A 9 -0.45 3.15 -4.18
C PHE A 9 0.31 4.07 -3.25
N LYS A 10 0.48 5.31 -3.69
CA LYS A 10 0.83 6.41 -2.80
C LYS A 10 -0.41 6.81 -2.01
N TYR A 11 -0.23 7.23 -0.77
CA TYR A 11 -1.28 7.86 0.01
C TYR A 11 -0.75 9.01 0.85
N THR A 12 -1.67 9.87 1.29
CA THR A 12 -1.39 10.96 2.22
C THR A 12 -2.39 10.91 3.37
N VAL A 13 -1.89 10.97 4.61
CA VAL A 13 -2.72 11.16 5.80
C VAL A 13 -3.01 12.64 5.94
N LYS A 14 -4.25 13.07 5.73
CA LYS A 14 -4.60 14.50 5.68
C LYS A 14 -4.32 15.21 6.99
N SER A 15 -4.52 14.56 8.13
CA SER A 15 -4.32 15.16 9.46
C SER A 15 -2.85 15.44 9.79
N THR A 16 -1.91 14.60 9.34
CA THR A 16 -0.48 14.78 9.62
C THR A 16 0.30 15.36 8.44
N GLY A 17 -0.25 15.27 7.23
CA GLY A 17 0.44 15.58 5.98
C GLY A 17 1.48 14.54 5.58
N GLU A 18 1.56 13.41 6.31
CA GLU A 18 2.51 12.35 6.00
C GLU A 18 2.13 11.65 4.72
N CYS A 19 3.14 11.37 3.89
CA CYS A 19 2.98 10.70 2.62
C CYS A 19 3.78 9.40 2.66
N SER A 20 3.14 8.29 2.28
CA SER A 20 3.77 6.99 2.25
C SER A 20 3.18 6.14 1.13
N GLU A 21 3.61 4.88 1.05
CA GLU A 21 3.13 3.91 0.06
C GLU A 21 2.59 2.67 0.76
N MET A 22 1.50 2.13 0.22
CA MET A 22 0.88 0.91 0.73
C MET A 22 0.60 -0.05 -0.42
N SER A 23 0.82 -1.34 -0.15
CA SER A 23 0.63 -2.41 -1.13
C SER A 23 -0.46 -3.36 -0.69
N VAL A 24 -1.39 -3.68 -1.59
CA VAL A 24 -2.46 -4.66 -1.36
C VAL A 24 -2.52 -5.70 -2.48
N MET A 25 -2.93 -6.91 -2.15
CA MET A 25 -3.17 -7.97 -3.12
C MET A 25 -4.63 -7.91 -3.57
N ALA A 26 -4.88 -7.84 -4.88
CA ALA A 26 -6.23 -7.78 -5.44
C ALA A 26 -6.29 -8.43 -6.83
N ASP A 27 -7.49 -8.77 -7.29
CA ASP A 27 -7.71 -9.34 -8.64
C ASP A 27 -7.87 -8.27 -9.72
N SER A 28 -8.10 -7.02 -9.31
CA SER A 28 -8.24 -5.85 -10.17
C SER A 28 -7.77 -4.58 -9.44
N LYS A 29 -7.56 -3.50 -10.19
CA LYS A 29 -7.24 -2.18 -9.62
C LYS A 29 -8.41 -1.65 -8.76
N GLU A 30 -9.64 -1.82 -9.23
CA GLU A 30 -10.85 -1.37 -8.54
C GLU A 30 -11.02 -2.05 -7.17
N ASP A 31 -10.75 -3.36 -7.10
CA ASP A 31 -10.75 -4.08 -5.82
C ASP A 31 -9.64 -3.56 -4.89
N ALA A 32 -8.46 -3.27 -5.43
CA ALA A 32 -7.36 -2.71 -4.65
C ALA A 32 -7.70 -1.34 -4.07
N GLU A 33 -8.31 -0.46 -4.87
CA GLU A 33 -8.76 0.88 -4.46
C GLU A 33 -9.85 0.83 -3.39
N ALA A 34 -10.71 -0.20 -3.39
CA ALA A 34 -11.74 -0.38 -2.37
C ALA A 34 -11.18 -0.86 -1.02
N ILE A 35 -10.09 -1.63 -1.02
CA ILE A 35 -9.54 -2.27 0.19
C ILE A 35 -8.46 -1.40 0.85
N ILE A 36 -7.68 -0.66 0.05
CA ILE A 36 -6.48 0.01 0.54
C ILE A 36 -6.74 1.13 1.58
N PRO A 37 -7.81 1.96 1.52
CA PRO A 37 -8.03 3.02 2.49
C PRO A 37 -8.27 2.46 3.90
N ALA A 38 -9.10 1.42 4.01
CA ALA A 38 -9.34 0.69 5.27
C ALA A 38 -8.05 0.18 5.92
N ARG A 39 -7.15 -0.36 5.09
CA ARG A 39 -5.87 -0.92 5.55
C ARG A 39 -4.90 0.16 6.01
N ILE A 40 -4.86 1.29 5.30
CA ILE A 40 -4.03 2.43 5.69
C ILE A 40 -4.55 3.03 7.00
N ALA A 41 -5.86 3.26 7.10
CA ALA A 41 -6.50 3.81 8.28
C ALA A 41 -6.18 3.00 9.56
N ASP A 42 -6.24 1.66 9.47
CA ASP A 42 -5.88 0.74 10.56
C ASP A 42 -4.39 0.84 10.96
N ILE A 43 -3.47 0.96 9.99
CA ILE A 43 -2.03 1.05 10.23
C ILE A 43 -1.64 2.40 10.83
N GLU A 44 -2.20 3.48 10.29
CA GLU A 44 -1.93 4.86 10.68
C GLU A 44 -2.76 5.30 11.89
N PHE A 45 -3.58 4.41 12.45
CA PHE A 45 -4.49 4.68 13.57
C PHE A 45 -5.37 5.93 13.34
N THR A 46 -5.87 6.07 12.11
CA THR A 46 -6.73 7.18 11.68
C THR A 46 -8.02 6.66 11.04
N GLU A 47 -8.88 7.56 10.57
CA GLU A 47 -10.12 7.22 9.87
C GLU A 47 -9.89 7.09 8.36
N GLU A 48 -10.70 6.28 7.67
CA GLU A 48 -10.61 6.12 6.21
C GLU A 48 -10.78 7.44 5.47
N ASP A 49 -11.66 8.31 5.99
CA ASP A 49 -11.89 9.63 5.42
C ASP A 49 -10.66 10.53 5.56
N ASP A 50 -9.75 10.27 6.51
CA ASP A 50 -8.51 11.00 6.68
C ASP A 50 -7.42 10.56 5.69
N ILE A 51 -7.65 9.50 4.91
CA ILE A 51 -6.72 8.98 3.92
C ILE A 51 -7.05 9.53 2.52
N GLU A 52 -6.11 10.25 1.94
CA GLU A 52 -6.14 10.61 0.53
C GLU A 52 -5.36 9.57 -0.28
N LEU A 53 -6.06 8.73 -1.04
CA LEU A 53 -5.43 7.78 -1.94
C LEU A 53 -4.90 8.51 -3.18
N GLY A 54 -3.60 8.39 -3.41
CA GLY A 54 -2.90 9.00 -4.53
C GLY A 54 -2.80 8.08 -5.74
N GLU A 55 -1.74 8.30 -6.53
CA GLU A 55 -1.49 7.54 -7.74
C GLU A 55 -1.09 6.08 -7.49
N LEU A 56 -1.45 5.20 -8.42
CA LEU A 56 -0.96 3.83 -8.48
C LEU A 56 0.51 3.85 -8.94
N LEU A 57 1.43 3.48 -8.06
CA LEU A 57 2.87 3.50 -8.30
C LEU A 57 3.35 2.25 -9.04
N SER A 58 2.83 1.07 -8.68
CA SER A 58 3.26 -0.17 -9.34
C SER A 58 2.21 -1.29 -9.26
N ILE A 59 2.27 -2.18 -10.25
CA ILE A 59 1.56 -3.47 -10.25
C ILE A 59 2.61 -4.55 -10.44
N SER A 60 2.69 -5.51 -9.53
CA SER A 60 3.63 -6.62 -9.61
C SER A 60 2.97 -7.94 -9.26
N LYS A 61 3.51 -9.05 -9.77
CA LYS A 61 3.11 -10.38 -9.27
C LYS A 61 3.55 -10.50 -7.81
N LYS A 62 2.90 -11.38 -7.04
CA LYS A 62 3.36 -11.73 -5.68
C LYS A 62 4.80 -12.23 -5.76
N VAL A 63 5.76 -11.34 -5.50
CA VAL A 63 7.15 -11.71 -5.33
C VAL A 63 7.21 -12.38 -3.96
N GLY A 64 7.40 -13.70 -3.93
CA GLY A 64 7.70 -14.41 -2.68
C GLY A 64 8.86 -13.70 -2.01
N ASP A 65 8.66 -13.29 -0.76
CA ASP A 65 9.59 -12.63 0.15
C ASP A 65 10.95 -12.23 -0.45
N ASN A 66 10.98 -11.24 -1.33
CA ASN A 66 12.22 -10.56 -1.70
C ASN A 66 12.54 -9.56 -0.58
N TYR A 67 12.81 -10.10 0.60
CA TYR A 67 13.45 -9.41 1.69
C TYR A 67 14.87 -9.09 1.23
N VAL A 68 15.08 -7.88 0.72
CA VAL A 68 16.44 -7.32 0.67
C VAL A 68 16.74 -6.92 2.12
N ALA A 69 17.41 -7.82 2.84
CA ALA A 69 18.03 -7.44 4.10
C ALA A 69 18.95 -6.25 3.79
N CYS A 70 18.60 -5.07 4.31
CA CYS A 70 19.50 -3.94 4.31
C CYS A 70 20.76 -4.39 5.10
N GLU A 71 21.85 -4.68 4.39
CA GLU A 71 23.17 -4.92 4.98
C GLU A 71 23.75 -3.59 5.49
N GLY A 72 23.10 -3.00 6.50
CA GLY A 72 23.37 -1.61 6.87
C GLY A 72 23.02 -1.24 8.30
N CYS A 73 23.33 -2.08 9.28
CA CYS A 73 23.71 -1.61 10.63
C CYS A 73 24.26 -2.76 11.49
N ALA A 74 25.45 -3.25 11.16
CA ALA A 74 26.36 -3.77 12.18
C ALA A 74 27.31 -2.62 12.55
N SER A 75 27.08 -2.01 13.71
CA SER A 75 28.11 -1.24 14.42
C SER A 75 28.93 -2.18 15.29
#